data_AF-M0AIE8-F1
#
_entry.id   AF-M0AIE8-F1
#
_cell.length_a   1.000
_cell.length_b   1.000
_cell.length_c   1.000
_cell.angle_alpha   90.00
_cell.angle_beta   90.00
_cell.angle_gamma   90.00
#
_symmetry.space_group_name_H-M   'P 1'
#
loop_
_entity.id
_entity.type
_entity.pdbx_description
1 polymer ?
#
loop_
_entity_poly.entity_id
_entity_poly.type
_entity_poly.pdbx_seq_one_letter_code
_entity_poly.pdbx_strand_id
1 'polypeptide(L)'
;MRPEKRVDEAQQRRKRIDRLYEHFDDVVGLITENDLQDAVLDWMDDADQMPATSILTHIETMLAEFETEHDMYAVDVNGADHFPDDCSDCEHYGVACPVITNRYEEIERERLQKRLRGAGEDEVKRELRRYAGRNGCEAMINEIDEWEVDYRELLTEGRELRRKTFHYLRQADDREQADTAIGESVADATEGLP
;
A
#
# COMPACT_ATOMS: atom_id res chain seq x y z
N MET A 1 -23.19 -18.37 -0.95
CA MET A 1 -22.41 -17.52 -0.02
C MET A 1 -22.21 -16.16 -0.66
N ARG A 2 -22.61 -15.07 0.01
CA ARG A 2 -22.64 -13.70 -0.55
C ARG A 2 -21.22 -13.18 -0.89
N PRO A 3 -21.03 -12.55 -2.07
CA PRO A 3 -19.74 -12.02 -2.52
C PRO A 3 -19.39 -10.63 -1.95
N GLU A 4 -20.34 -9.95 -1.29
CA GLU A 4 -20.21 -8.53 -0.90
C GLU A 4 -19.13 -8.26 0.18
N LYS A 5 -18.85 -9.21 1.06
CA LYS A 5 -17.96 -9.00 2.22
C LYS A 5 -16.45 -9.03 1.92
N ARG A 6 -16.05 -9.24 0.66
CA ARG A 6 -14.70 -9.77 0.30
C ARG A 6 -13.81 -8.82 -0.50
N VAL A 7 -14.38 -8.01 -1.39
CA VAL A 7 -13.74 -6.80 -1.96
C VAL A 7 -13.48 -5.75 -0.87
N ASP A 8 -14.17 -5.92 0.26
CA ASP A 8 -14.18 -5.03 1.40
C ASP A 8 -12.82 -4.88 2.08
N GLU A 9 -11.95 -5.87 2.18
CA GLU A 9 -10.76 -5.79 3.07
C GLU A 9 -9.60 -4.94 2.49
N ALA A 10 -9.13 -5.22 1.27
CA ALA A 10 -8.12 -4.40 0.62
C ALA A 10 -8.63 -2.96 0.37
N GLN A 11 -9.92 -2.84 0.02
CA GLN A 11 -10.55 -1.54 -0.09
C GLN A 11 -10.69 -0.84 1.28
N GLN A 12 -10.96 -1.58 2.36
CA GLN A 12 -10.97 -1.05 3.73
C GLN A 12 -9.56 -0.66 4.19
N ARG A 13 -8.54 -1.40 3.77
CA ARG A 13 -7.14 -1.07 4.02
C ARG A 13 -6.78 0.25 3.35
N ARG A 14 -6.99 0.37 2.04
CA ARG A 14 -6.74 1.64 1.35
C ARG A 14 -7.55 2.78 1.97
N LYS A 15 -8.84 2.57 2.25
CA LYS A 15 -9.68 3.53 2.98
C LYS A 15 -9.14 3.94 4.35
N ARG A 16 -8.37 3.10 5.05
CA ARG A 16 -7.75 3.47 6.35
C ARG A 16 -6.56 4.38 6.14
N ILE A 17 -5.75 4.12 5.11
CA ILE A 17 -4.66 5.02 4.70
C ILE A 17 -5.26 6.34 4.20
N ASP A 18 -6.24 6.29 3.30
CA ASP A 18 -6.88 7.48 2.74
C ASP A 18 -7.46 8.39 3.84
N ARG A 19 -8.10 7.82 4.88
CA ARG A 19 -8.59 8.61 6.03
C ARG A 19 -7.49 9.27 6.86
N LEU A 20 -6.33 8.63 6.97
CA LEU A 20 -5.19 9.22 7.66
C LEU A 20 -4.58 10.31 6.78
N TYR A 21 -4.50 10.07 5.48
CA TYR A 21 -4.05 11.04 4.48
C TYR A 21 -4.93 12.29 4.47
N GLU A 22 -6.26 12.14 4.39
CA GLU A 22 -7.23 13.24 4.51
C GLU A 22 -7.01 14.05 5.80
N HIS A 23 -6.87 13.36 6.93
CA HIS A 23 -6.56 14.03 8.21
C HIS A 23 -5.25 14.81 8.14
N PHE A 24 -4.21 14.30 7.46
CA PHE A 24 -2.92 14.97 7.35
C PHE A 24 -2.94 16.16 6.38
N ASP A 25 -3.64 16.04 5.26
CA ASP A 25 -3.87 17.14 4.32
C ASP A 25 -4.51 18.34 5.02
N ASP A 26 -5.48 18.09 5.92
CA ASP A 26 -6.15 19.13 6.70
C ASP A 26 -5.25 19.80 7.77
N VAL A 27 -4.23 19.11 8.31
CA VAL A 27 -3.45 19.60 9.46
C VAL A 27 -2.04 20.02 9.14
N VAL A 28 -1.42 19.50 8.08
CA VAL A 28 0.02 19.64 7.85
C VAL A 28 0.47 21.11 7.76
N GLY A 29 -0.36 21.97 7.17
CA GLY A 29 -0.11 23.42 7.09
C GLY A 29 -0.30 24.17 8.41
N LEU A 30 -0.89 23.53 9.43
CA LEU A 30 -1.13 24.10 10.75
C LEU A 30 -0.04 23.72 11.77
N ILE A 31 0.77 22.70 11.46
CA ILE A 31 1.83 22.21 12.35
C ILE A 31 2.96 23.25 12.40
N THR A 32 3.31 23.68 13.61
CA THR A 32 4.40 24.66 13.83
C THR A 32 5.74 24.01 14.17
N GLU A 33 5.71 22.74 14.56
CA GLU A 33 6.85 21.93 14.96
C GLU A 33 7.42 21.24 13.71
N ASN A 34 8.55 21.75 13.21
CA ASN A 34 9.18 21.26 11.98
C ASN A 34 9.36 19.74 11.98
N ASP A 35 9.92 19.14 13.04
CA ASP A 35 10.15 17.69 13.11
C ASP A 35 8.84 16.88 12.98
N LEU A 36 7.71 17.41 13.46
CA LEU A 36 6.41 16.75 13.35
C LEU A 36 5.79 16.97 11.96
N GLN A 37 6.01 18.14 11.37
CA GLN A 37 5.57 18.43 10.00
C GLN A 37 6.31 17.55 9.00
N ASP A 38 7.63 17.45 9.11
CA ASP A 38 8.47 16.60 8.27
C ASP A 38 8.04 15.13 8.40
N ALA A 39 7.86 14.63 9.63
CA ALA A 39 7.40 13.25 9.84
C ALA A 39 5.99 12.97 9.27
N VAL A 40 5.11 13.97 9.20
CA VAL A 40 3.80 13.83 8.54
C VAL A 40 3.94 13.80 7.03
N LEU A 41 4.81 14.64 6.45
CA LEU A 41 5.08 14.66 5.02
C LEU A 41 5.76 13.37 4.56
N ASP A 42 6.77 12.90 5.29
CA ASP A 42 7.44 11.61 5.02
C ASP A 42 6.42 10.47 5.02
N TRP A 43 5.52 10.44 6.01
CA TRP A 43 4.45 9.44 6.05
C TRP A 43 3.48 9.55 4.85
N MET A 44 3.16 10.77 4.39
CA MET A 44 2.30 10.97 3.22
C MET A 44 3.00 10.48 1.94
N ASP A 45 4.30 10.74 1.79
CA ASP A 45 5.10 10.26 0.67
C ASP A 45 5.17 8.71 0.65
N ASP A 46 5.32 8.07 1.81
CA ASP A 46 5.28 6.60 1.93
C ASP A 46 3.88 6.06 1.61
N ALA A 47 2.82 6.74 2.04
CA ALA A 47 1.44 6.36 1.73
C ALA A 47 1.11 6.44 0.24
N ASP A 48 1.73 7.36 -0.50
CA ASP A 48 1.58 7.49 -1.95
C ASP A 48 2.33 6.40 -2.72
N GLN A 49 3.44 5.92 -2.18
CA GLN A 49 4.20 4.79 -2.72
C GLN A 49 3.48 3.45 -2.52
N MET A 50 2.58 3.36 -1.52
CA MET A 50 1.83 2.12 -1.29
C MET A 50 0.89 1.79 -2.46
N PRO A 51 1.01 0.60 -3.05
CA PRO A 51 0.15 0.20 -4.15
C PRO A 51 -1.32 0.22 -3.70
N ALA A 52 -2.15 0.99 -4.42
CA ALA A 52 -3.60 1.03 -4.23
C ALA A 52 -4.29 -0.29 -4.68
N THR A 53 -3.52 -1.23 -5.20
CA THR A 53 -3.97 -2.48 -5.79
C THR A 53 -3.96 -3.61 -4.76
N SER A 54 -4.73 -4.67 -5.02
CA SER A 54 -4.70 -5.85 -4.16
C SER A 54 -3.35 -6.55 -4.25
N ILE A 55 -2.93 -7.26 -3.20
CA ILE A 55 -1.73 -8.12 -3.22
C ILE A 55 -1.71 -9.10 -4.41
N LEU A 56 -2.88 -9.56 -4.88
CA LEU A 56 -2.97 -10.37 -6.09
C LEU A 56 -2.44 -9.61 -7.31
N THR A 57 -2.87 -8.36 -7.49
CA THR A 57 -2.44 -7.48 -8.57
C THR A 57 -0.99 -7.08 -8.41
N HIS A 58 -0.54 -6.83 -7.19
CA HIS A 58 0.86 -6.51 -6.89
C HIS A 58 1.80 -7.63 -7.33
N ILE A 59 1.50 -8.85 -6.91
CA ILE A 59 2.26 -10.05 -7.31
C ILE A 59 2.14 -10.32 -8.82
N GLU A 60 1.01 -10.02 -9.45
CA GLU A 60 0.85 -10.08 -10.91
C GLU A 60 1.80 -9.11 -11.63
N THR A 61 1.89 -7.87 -11.15
CA THR A 61 2.80 -6.86 -11.70
C THR A 61 4.24 -7.29 -11.55
N MET A 62 4.66 -7.69 -10.35
CA MET A 62 6.03 -8.18 -10.09
C MET A 62 6.41 -9.35 -11.02
N LEU A 63 5.52 -10.33 -11.20
CA LEU A 63 5.80 -11.46 -12.10
C LEU A 63 5.85 -11.05 -13.58
N ALA A 64 5.06 -10.06 -13.99
CA ALA A 64 5.10 -9.53 -15.35
C ALA A 64 6.35 -8.69 -15.61
N GLU A 65 6.83 -7.95 -14.61
CA GLU A 65 8.12 -7.24 -14.64
C GLU A 65 9.26 -8.24 -14.78
N PHE A 66 9.27 -9.30 -13.97
CA PHE A 66 10.24 -10.38 -14.12
C PHE A 66 10.24 -10.93 -15.55
N GLU A 67 9.06 -11.31 -16.09
CA GLU A 67 8.95 -11.83 -17.46
C GLU A 67 9.42 -10.85 -18.54
N THR A 68 9.29 -9.54 -18.31
CA THR A 68 9.64 -8.51 -19.30
C THR A 68 11.13 -8.14 -19.22
N GLU A 69 11.69 -8.06 -18.02
CA GLU A 69 13.05 -7.58 -17.77
C GLU A 69 14.09 -8.71 -17.80
N HIS A 70 13.65 -9.95 -17.59
CA HIS A 70 14.54 -11.08 -17.46
C HIS A 70 14.12 -12.24 -18.38
N ASP A 71 15.05 -12.70 -19.21
CA ASP A 71 14.80 -13.79 -20.15
C ASP A 71 14.40 -15.10 -19.43
N MET A 72 15.00 -15.39 -18.26
CA MET A 72 14.75 -16.57 -17.41
C MET A 72 14.70 -17.94 -18.11
N TYR A 73 15.14 -18.02 -19.37
CA TYR A 73 15.21 -19.23 -20.17
C TYR A 73 16.50 -20.00 -19.89
N ALA A 74 16.46 -21.33 -20.11
CA ALA A 74 17.65 -22.18 -20.12
C ALA A 74 18.46 -21.92 -21.40
N VAL A 75 19.29 -20.87 -21.44
CA VAL A 75 20.04 -20.52 -22.65
C VAL A 75 21.48 -21.04 -22.65
N ASP A 76 22.10 -21.27 -21.49
CA ASP A 76 23.43 -21.90 -21.40
C ASP A 76 23.77 -22.25 -19.95
N VAL A 77 24.92 -22.93 -19.73
CA VAL A 77 25.39 -23.42 -18.41
C VAL A 77 25.88 -22.28 -17.49
N ASN A 78 25.15 -21.16 -17.40
CA ASN A 78 25.11 -20.19 -16.28
C ASN A 78 24.22 -19.01 -16.69
N GLY A 79 22.90 -19.17 -16.63
CA GLY A 79 21.95 -18.10 -16.97
C GLY A 79 21.75 -17.04 -15.88
N ALA A 80 22.65 -16.93 -14.90
CA ALA A 80 22.49 -16.09 -13.70
C ALA A 80 22.15 -14.63 -14.02
N ASP A 81 22.77 -14.06 -15.06
CA ASP A 81 22.54 -12.68 -15.52
C ASP A 81 21.12 -12.45 -16.07
N HIS A 82 20.35 -13.53 -16.29
CA HIS A 82 18.97 -13.50 -16.77
C HIS A 82 17.95 -13.72 -15.64
N PHE A 83 18.35 -13.55 -14.38
CA PHE A 83 17.47 -13.65 -13.21
C PHE A 83 17.61 -12.40 -12.34
N PRO A 84 16.54 -11.98 -11.64
CA PRO A 84 16.63 -10.97 -10.60
C PRO A 84 17.59 -11.38 -9.48
N ASP A 85 18.24 -10.41 -8.84
CA ASP A 85 19.08 -10.64 -7.66
C ASP A 85 18.30 -11.29 -6.51
N ASP A 86 17.02 -10.95 -6.39
CA ASP A 86 16.08 -11.52 -5.40
C ASP A 86 15.85 -13.03 -5.56
N CYS A 87 16.26 -13.59 -6.70
CA CYS A 87 16.17 -15.02 -6.97
C CYS A 87 17.49 -15.78 -6.76
N SER A 88 18.55 -15.11 -6.30
CA SER A 88 19.90 -15.70 -6.18
C SER A 88 19.98 -16.92 -5.26
N ASP A 89 19.11 -17.00 -4.25
CA ASP A 89 19.02 -18.15 -3.33
C ASP A 89 18.10 -19.29 -3.84
N CYS A 90 17.41 -19.09 -4.98
CA CYS A 90 16.50 -20.06 -5.55
C CYS A 90 17.23 -21.28 -6.13
N GLU A 91 16.72 -22.49 -5.88
CA GLU A 91 17.29 -23.74 -6.42
C GLU A 91 17.28 -23.83 -7.95
N HIS A 92 16.49 -22.97 -8.62
CA HIS A 92 16.37 -22.89 -10.06
C HIS A 92 17.12 -21.70 -10.68
N TYR A 93 17.85 -20.93 -9.87
CA TYR A 93 18.61 -19.76 -10.32
C TYR A 93 19.62 -20.13 -11.41
N GLY A 94 19.62 -19.37 -12.50
CA GLY A 94 20.48 -19.60 -13.66
C GLY A 94 20.12 -20.83 -14.51
N VAL A 95 19.00 -21.52 -14.22
CA VAL A 95 18.52 -22.70 -14.96
C VAL A 95 17.23 -22.38 -15.72
N ALA A 96 16.10 -22.28 -15.02
CA ALA A 96 14.79 -21.94 -15.60
C ALA A 96 13.79 -21.68 -14.49
N CYS A 97 13.10 -20.52 -14.51
CA CYS A 97 12.10 -20.20 -13.49
C CYS A 97 10.85 -21.09 -13.65
N PRO A 98 10.48 -21.94 -12.67
CA PRO A 98 9.30 -22.80 -12.77
C PRO A 98 7.99 -22.02 -12.78
N VAL A 99 7.96 -20.81 -12.20
CA VAL A 99 6.77 -19.95 -12.20
C VAL A 99 6.53 -19.31 -13.58
N ILE A 100 7.58 -18.82 -14.23
CA ILE A 100 7.45 -18.05 -15.47
C ILE A 100 7.52 -18.95 -16.70
N THR A 101 8.49 -19.86 -16.76
CA THR A 101 8.79 -20.61 -18.00
C THR A 101 8.00 -21.91 -18.17
N ASN A 102 7.40 -22.44 -17.11
CA ASN A 102 6.64 -23.67 -17.19
C ASN A 102 5.20 -23.39 -17.64
N ARG A 103 4.86 -23.81 -18.86
CA ARG A 103 3.51 -23.67 -19.43
C ARG A 103 2.40 -24.26 -18.57
N TYR A 104 2.65 -25.33 -17.82
CA TYR A 104 1.65 -25.88 -16.91
C TYR A 104 1.39 -24.91 -15.75
N GLU A 105 2.45 -24.31 -15.19
CA GLU A 105 2.34 -23.35 -14.10
C GLU A 105 1.77 -22.01 -14.54
N GLU A 106 1.98 -21.61 -15.80
CA GLU A 106 1.29 -20.48 -16.43
C GLU A 106 -0.24 -20.69 -16.39
N ILE A 107 -0.71 -21.86 -16.83
CA ILE A 107 -2.15 -22.22 -16.82
C ILE A 107 -2.68 -22.28 -15.39
N GLU A 108 -1.94 -22.88 -14.45
CA GLU A 108 -2.33 -22.95 -13.04
C GLU A 108 -2.35 -21.57 -12.38
N ARG A 109 -1.41 -20.68 -12.73
CA ARG A 109 -1.41 -19.27 -12.29
C ARG A 109 -2.65 -18.55 -12.80
N GLU A 110 -2.98 -18.64 -14.09
CA GLU A 110 -4.20 -18.04 -14.61
C GLU A 110 -5.47 -18.57 -13.91
N ARG A 111 -5.52 -19.87 -13.63
CA ARG A 111 -6.64 -20.49 -12.91
C ARG A 111 -6.72 -20.00 -11.48
N LEU A 112 -5.57 -19.88 -10.81
CA LEU A 112 -5.45 -19.32 -9.47
C LEU A 112 -5.96 -17.89 -9.45
N GLN A 113 -5.49 -17.04 -10.37
CA GLN A 113 -5.95 -15.65 -10.51
C GLN A 113 -7.47 -15.58 -10.71
N LYS A 114 -8.01 -16.33 -11.68
CA LYS A 114 -9.46 -16.38 -11.94
C LYS A 114 -10.26 -16.80 -10.70
N ARG A 115 -9.74 -17.72 -9.89
CA ARG A 115 -10.36 -18.18 -8.62
C ARG A 115 -10.25 -17.12 -7.52
N LEU A 116 -9.14 -16.41 -7.46
CA LEU A 116 -8.85 -15.41 -6.43
C LEU A 116 -9.45 -14.04 -6.73
N ARG A 117 -9.93 -13.80 -7.96
CA ARG A 117 -10.70 -12.60 -8.31
C ARG A 117 -11.94 -12.49 -7.41
N GLY A 118 -11.90 -11.55 -6.48
CA GLY A 118 -12.95 -11.31 -5.49
C GLY A 118 -12.88 -12.18 -4.23
N ALA A 119 -11.81 -12.95 -4.03
CA ALA A 119 -11.52 -13.60 -2.76
C ALA A 119 -11.12 -12.57 -1.69
N GLY A 120 -11.28 -12.94 -0.42
CA GLY A 120 -10.81 -12.12 0.69
C GLY A 120 -9.28 -12.10 0.73
N GLU A 121 -8.69 -11.05 1.28
CA GLU A 121 -7.25 -10.83 1.14
C GLU A 121 -6.41 -11.89 1.86
N ASP A 122 -6.90 -12.37 3.02
CA ASP A 122 -6.27 -13.47 3.74
C ASP A 122 -6.37 -14.81 3.00
N GLU A 123 -7.42 -15.00 2.19
CA GLU A 123 -7.53 -16.14 1.28
C GLU A 123 -6.55 -16.01 0.12
N VAL A 124 -6.45 -14.82 -0.48
CA VAL A 124 -5.48 -14.52 -1.55
C VAL A 124 -4.06 -14.80 -1.06
N LYS A 125 -3.64 -14.20 0.07
CA LYS A 125 -2.30 -14.39 0.64
C LYS A 125 -2.01 -15.85 0.92
N ARG A 126 -2.94 -16.57 1.54
CA ARG A 126 -2.76 -18.00 1.83
C ARG A 126 -2.58 -18.83 0.56
N GLU A 127 -3.38 -18.58 -0.46
CA GLU A 127 -3.32 -19.33 -1.71
C GLU A 127 -2.09 -18.97 -2.55
N LEU A 128 -1.67 -17.69 -2.55
CA LEU A 128 -0.42 -17.26 -3.18
C LEU A 128 0.80 -17.87 -2.47
N ARG A 129 0.86 -17.85 -1.13
CA ARG A 129 1.93 -18.52 -0.37
C ARG A 129 1.98 -20.03 -0.66
N ARG A 130 0.82 -20.69 -0.76
CA ARG A 130 0.75 -22.11 -1.18
C ARG A 130 1.25 -22.32 -2.59
N TYR A 131 0.92 -21.43 -3.52
CA TYR A 131 1.39 -21.51 -4.90
C TYR A 131 2.91 -21.32 -4.97
N ALA A 132 3.43 -20.27 -4.33
CA ALA A 132 4.85 -19.96 -4.26
C ALA A 132 5.65 -21.12 -3.63
N GLY A 133 5.19 -21.64 -2.49
CA GLY A 133 5.86 -22.77 -1.82
C GLY A 133 5.83 -24.08 -2.61
N ARG A 134 4.82 -24.33 -3.45
CA ARG A 134 4.82 -25.49 -4.36
C ARG A 134 5.79 -25.35 -5.52
N ASN A 135 6.05 -24.11 -5.94
CA ASN A 135 6.90 -23.79 -7.08
C ASN A 135 8.30 -23.30 -6.66
N GLY A 136 8.64 -23.35 -5.37
CA GLY A 136 9.94 -22.90 -4.87
C GLY A 136 10.22 -21.41 -5.12
N CYS A 137 9.19 -20.57 -5.23
CA CYS A 137 9.37 -19.16 -5.55
C CYS A 137 9.54 -18.33 -4.28
N GLU A 138 10.78 -18.15 -3.85
CA GLU A 138 11.12 -17.40 -2.63
C GLU A 138 10.84 -15.89 -2.79
N ALA A 139 11.11 -15.30 -3.95
CA ALA A 139 10.79 -13.90 -4.24
C ALA A 139 9.30 -13.58 -4.00
N MET A 140 8.39 -14.45 -4.46
CA MET A 140 6.95 -14.29 -4.16
C MET A 140 6.61 -14.39 -2.67
N ILE A 141 7.33 -15.22 -1.91
CA ILE A 141 7.09 -15.36 -0.47
C ILE A 141 7.54 -14.08 0.25
N ASN A 142 8.76 -13.62 -0.05
CA ASN A 142 9.33 -12.40 0.52
C ASN A 142 8.42 -11.20 0.23
N GLU A 143 8.01 -11.03 -1.02
CA GLU A 143 7.13 -9.93 -1.43
C GLU A 143 5.78 -9.93 -0.66
N ILE A 144 5.18 -11.11 -0.45
CA ILE A 144 3.92 -11.22 0.31
C ILE A 144 4.13 -10.84 1.78
N ASP A 145 5.28 -11.19 2.35
CA ASP A 145 5.59 -10.94 3.75
C ASP A 145 5.97 -9.47 3.98
N GLU A 146 6.79 -8.89 3.09
CA GLU A 146 7.16 -7.46 3.07
C GLU A 146 5.91 -6.57 2.93
N TRP A 147 5.07 -6.86 1.93
CA TRP A 147 3.82 -6.11 1.73
C TRP A 147 2.90 -6.11 2.97
N GLU A 148 2.92 -7.18 3.77
CA GLU A 148 2.16 -7.25 5.02
C GLU A 148 2.77 -6.41 6.15
N VAL A 149 4.11 -6.37 6.21
CA VAL A 149 4.87 -5.58 7.19
C VAL A 149 4.72 -4.10 6.90
N ASP A 150 5.02 -3.67 5.67
CA ASP A 150 4.99 -2.26 5.25
C ASP A 150 3.63 -1.63 5.52
N TYR A 151 2.56 -2.32 5.12
CA TYR A 151 1.20 -1.85 5.34
C TYR A 151 0.86 -1.70 6.83
N ARG A 152 1.36 -2.61 7.68
CA ARG A 152 1.09 -2.59 9.12
C ARG A 152 1.87 -1.48 9.81
N GLU A 153 3.13 -1.30 9.45
CA GLU A 153 4.01 -0.28 9.99
C GLU A 153 3.49 1.11 9.63
N LEU A 154 3.18 1.34 8.34
CA LEU A 154 2.61 2.59 7.86
C LEU A 154 1.31 2.95 8.59
N LEU A 155 0.37 2.01 8.76
CA LEU A 155 -0.85 2.27 9.53
C LEU A 155 -0.58 2.58 11.00
N THR A 156 0.44 1.97 11.59
CA THR A 156 0.77 2.16 13.00
C THR A 156 1.35 3.56 13.21
N GLU A 157 2.32 3.93 12.38
CA GLU A 157 2.93 5.26 12.37
C GLU A 157 1.91 6.35 12.10
N GLY A 158 1.07 6.22 11.06
CA GLY A 158 0.05 7.21 10.74
C GLY A 158 -0.95 7.40 11.89
N ARG A 159 -1.26 6.35 12.66
CA ARG A 159 -2.10 6.49 13.87
C ARG A 159 -1.38 7.19 15.02
N GLU A 160 -0.07 7.05 15.13
CA GLU A 160 0.74 7.78 16.10
C GLU A 160 0.84 9.26 15.75
N LEU A 161 1.17 9.57 14.49
CA LEU A 161 1.20 10.92 13.96
C LEU A 161 -0.17 11.60 14.10
N ARG A 162 -1.26 10.93 13.74
CA ARG A 162 -2.62 11.46 13.93
C ARG A 162 -2.92 11.82 15.39
N ARG A 163 -2.45 11.02 16.35
CA ARG A 163 -2.62 11.34 17.78
C ARG A 163 -1.84 12.58 18.18
N LYS A 164 -0.65 12.77 17.62
CA LYS A 164 0.18 13.97 17.85
C LYS A 164 -0.45 15.21 17.20
N THR A 165 -1.04 15.09 16.01
CA THR A 165 -1.56 16.25 15.25
C THR A 165 -3.03 16.60 15.53
N PHE A 166 -3.77 15.78 16.27
CA PHE A 166 -5.20 15.98 16.50
C PHE A 166 -5.57 17.35 17.10
N HIS A 167 -4.67 17.96 17.86
CA HIS A 167 -4.93 19.22 18.54
C HIS A 167 -4.89 20.45 17.63
N TYR A 168 -4.26 20.39 16.46
CA TYR A 168 -4.18 21.53 15.53
C TYR A 168 -5.52 21.85 14.88
N LEU A 169 -6.32 20.83 14.52
CA LEU A 169 -7.69 21.04 14.01
C LEU A 169 -8.56 21.77 15.03
N ARG A 170 -8.51 21.31 16.28
CA ARG A 170 -9.30 21.92 17.36
C ARG A 170 -8.92 23.39 17.59
N GLN A 171 -7.64 23.72 17.48
CA GLN A 171 -7.17 25.10 17.64
C GLN A 171 -7.53 25.99 16.44
N ALA A 172 -7.59 25.44 15.23
CA ALA A 172 -8.04 26.16 14.04
C ALA A 172 -9.53 26.48 14.10
N ASP A 173 -10.37 25.50 14.45
CA ASP A 173 -11.82 25.70 14.63
C ASP A 173 -12.12 26.75 15.72
N ASP A 174 -11.42 26.67 16.86
CA ASP A 174 -11.56 27.62 17.97
C ASP A 174 -11.14 29.05 17.54
N ARG A 175 -10.13 29.18 16.66
CA ARG A 175 -9.69 30.47 16.10
C ARG A 175 -10.68 31.03 15.08
N GLU A 176 -11.18 30.22 14.17
CA GLU A 176 -12.14 30.64 13.15
C GLU A 176 -13.47 31.11 13.78
N GLN A 177 -13.92 30.42 14.83
CA GLN A 177 -15.09 30.85 15.61
C GLN A 177 -14.83 32.17 16.34
N ALA A 178 -13.63 32.37 16.90
CA ALA A 178 -13.26 33.63 17.54
C ALA A 178 -13.20 34.78 16.53
N ASP A 179 -12.60 34.57 15.36
CA ASP A 179 -12.50 35.58 14.30
C ASP A 179 -13.87 35.93 13.71
N THR A 180 -14.76 34.95 13.58
CA THR A 180 -16.16 35.16 13.15
C THR A 180 -16.94 35.96 14.20
N ALA A 181 -16.82 35.62 15.48
CA ALA A 181 -17.48 36.35 16.57
C ALA A 181 -16.96 37.80 16.68
N ILE A 182 -15.67 38.02 16.45
CA ILE A 182 -15.09 39.37 16.37
C ILE A 182 -15.65 40.10 15.15
N GLY A 183 -15.67 39.48 13.97
CA GLY A 183 -16.22 40.05 12.74
C GLY A 183 -17.71 40.44 12.85
N GLU A 184 -18.54 39.59 13.45
CA GLU A 184 -19.96 39.87 13.73
C GLU A 184 -20.11 41.02 14.75
N SER A 185 -19.30 41.04 15.82
CA SER A 185 -19.35 42.11 16.82
C SER A 185 -18.93 43.48 16.25
N VAL A 186 -18.00 43.49 15.30
CA VAL A 186 -17.54 44.72 14.63
C VAL A 186 -18.56 45.20 13.60
N ALA A 187 -19.22 44.28 12.88
CA ALA A 187 -20.30 44.61 11.95
C ALA A 187 -21.50 45.26 12.69
N ASP A 188 -21.95 44.67 13.80
CA ASP A 188 -23.05 45.16 14.64
C ASP A 188 -22.70 46.53 15.29
N ALA A 189 -21.42 46.77 15.61
CA ALA A 189 -20.95 48.06 16.09
C ALA A 189 -20.89 49.16 15.01
N THR A 190 -20.83 48.80 13.72
CA THR A 190 -20.79 49.76 12.60
C THR A 190 -22.15 50.08 11.98
N GLU A 191 -23.18 49.24 12.18
CA GLU A 191 -24.55 49.52 11.71
C GLU A 191 -25.36 50.44 12.66
N GLY A 192 -24.79 50.79 13.81
CA GLY A 192 -25.41 51.62 14.85
C GLY A 192 -25.01 53.10 14.89
N LEU A 193 -24.36 53.65 13.84
CA LEU A 193 -24.07 55.09 13.75
C LEU A 193 -25.10 55.78 12.83
N PRO A 194 -25.83 56.81 13.33
CA PRO A 194 -26.93 57.48 12.63
C PRO A 194 -26.52 58.30 11.41
#